data_AF-A0A961YGK5-F1
#
_entry.id   AF-A0A961YGK5-F1
#
_cell.length_a   1.000
_cell.length_b   1.000
_cell.length_c   1.000
_cell.angle_alpha   90.00
_cell.angle_beta   90.00
_cell.angle_gamma   90.00
#
_symmetry.space_group_name_H-M   'P 1'
#
loop_
_entity.id
_entity.type
_entity.pdbx_description
1 polymer ?
#
loop_
_entity_poly.entity_id
_entity_poly.type
_entity_poly.pdbx_seq_one_letter_code
_entity_poly.pdbx_strand_id
1 'polypeptide(L)'
;MAEVLPRLPYPELVLGLVAPIGADIEATVPLFKNYFEQRGYVVEVIKVTKIFQALSRVIAPKKQLRSTPLFDRYKSHISYGKQLREHFGDNSFLAKTAIYRILQRRNRTQNKDDLYQKKVYILQQFKRKEEIELLRQVYGRLFFQISIYSRRSARIDFLARLFAHSDNSSDIDSYRPNSEDIVQQDHNEIGSLFGQSIEKTFHDADLIINSDIPKPSVAEQVNRFCELLFGSNSISPTKIEYGMLSARSSALRSLDLSRQVGAALFSRKGEIISLGCNEVPKAGGGTYWSDEDIDDRDYKRNLDANFQRKKEILREIITIIRPKANVDEMFKDKRLADSQLMDAIEYGRVVHAEMSAISDAARLGRPTQGGILFTTTFPCHVCAKHIVAAGIARVVFLEPYPKSLAFDLHSDSITVEGTDRGKYEHYPSVVFEHFYGIAPRRYRDMFPRGKRKNSEGEFRPYISDPPQPVIDLRIPVYTQLESIVVRDLLEIFRRSAGDDVSALIE
;
A
#
# COMPACT_ATOMS: atom_id res chain seq x y z
N MET A 1 13.40 -17.58 35.69
CA MET A 1 13.87 -18.70 34.84
C MET A 1 14.96 -18.14 33.95
N ALA A 2 16.15 -18.75 33.90
CA ALA A 2 17.16 -18.35 32.92
C ALA A 2 16.55 -18.51 31.52
N GLU A 3 16.66 -17.49 30.66
CA GLU A 3 16.18 -17.59 29.29
C GLU A 3 16.98 -18.67 28.55
N VAL A 4 16.36 -19.84 28.36
CA VAL A 4 16.96 -20.98 27.66
C VAL A 4 17.35 -20.63 26.20
N LEU A 5 16.76 -19.56 25.65
CA LEU A 5 17.06 -19.03 24.33
C LEU A 5 17.25 -17.51 24.43
N PRO A 6 18.49 -16.99 24.34
CA PRO A 6 18.75 -15.56 24.46
C PRO A 6 18.15 -14.81 23.27
N ARG A 7 17.55 -13.64 23.55
CA ARG A 7 17.05 -12.73 22.52
C ARG A 7 18.21 -12.02 21.81
N LEU A 8 18.08 -11.80 20.50
CA LEU A 8 18.93 -10.87 19.75
C LEU A 8 18.45 -9.43 20.04
N PRO A 9 19.21 -8.62 20.80
CA PRO A 9 18.74 -7.30 21.24
C PRO A 9 18.63 -6.29 20.08
N TYR A 10 19.51 -6.40 19.08
CA TYR A 10 19.58 -5.46 17.95
C TYR A 10 19.51 -6.23 16.63
N PRO A 11 18.38 -6.88 16.30
CA PRO A 11 18.29 -7.69 15.09
C PRO A 11 18.47 -6.84 13.84
N GLU A 12 18.82 -7.48 12.72
CA GLU A 12 18.78 -6.82 11.41
C GLU A 12 17.36 -6.36 11.07
N LEU A 13 17.25 -5.24 10.37
CA LEU A 13 15.97 -4.69 9.92
C LEU A 13 16.02 -4.53 8.39
N VAL A 14 14.90 -4.81 7.73
CA VAL A 14 14.78 -4.63 6.27
C VAL A 14 13.64 -3.66 6.00
N LEU A 15 13.96 -2.51 5.40
CA LEU A 15 12.99 -1.48 5.05
C LEU A 15 12.78 -1.49 3.53
N GLY A 16 11.60 -1.92 3.07
CA GLY A 16 11.23 -1.91 1.66
C GLY A 16 10.47 -0.64 1.31
N LEU A 17 11.04 0.20 0.44
CA LEU A 17 10.37 1.43 0.01
C LEU A 17 9.46 1.18 -1.19
N VAL A 18 8.22 1.65 -1.08
CA VAL A 18 7.23 1.66 -2.16
C VAL A 18 6.77 3.09 -2.36
N ALA A 19 6.97 3.65 -3.53
CA ALA A 19 6.55 5.01 -3.81
C ALA A 19 6.16 5.15 -5.28
N PRO A 20 5.09 5.90 -5.59
CA PRO A 20 4.79 6.24 -6.97
C PRO A 20 5.87 7.16 -7.54
N ILE A 21 6.12 7.07 -8.85
CA ILE A 21 7.06 7.96 -9.53
C ILE A 21 6.62 9.41 -9.31
N GLY A 22 7.59 10.25 -8.93
CA GLY A 22 7.37 11.64 -8.55
C GLY A 22 7.20 11.87 -7.04
N ALA A 23 7.08 10.83 -6.21
CA ALA A 23 7.17 10.99 -4.76
C ALA A 23 8.63 11.09 -4.29
N ASP A 24 8.87 11.84 -3.20
CA ASP A 24 10.21 12.22 -2.74
C ASP A 24 10.89 11.13 -1.88
N ILE A 25 11.40 10.10 -2.55
CA ILE A 25 12.19 9.04 -1.91
C ILE A 25 13.57 9.53 -1.47
N GLU A 26 14.19 10.41 -2.28
CA GLU A 26 15.57 10.85 -2.11
C GLU A 26 15.72 11.72 -0.84
N ALA A 27 14.68 12.48 -0.44
CA ALA A 27 14.65 13.15 0.86
C ALA A 27 14.34 12.21 2.03
N THR A 28 13.64 11.09 1.79
CA THR A 28 13.19 10.18 2.87
C THR A 28 14.29 9.21 3.32
N VAL A 29 15.07 8.64 2.39
CA VAL A 29 16.14 7.66 2.70
C VAL A 29 17.19 8.18 3.69
N PRO A 30 17.74 9.41 3.53
CA PRO A 30 18.71 9.96 4.47
C PRO A 30 18.19 10.09 5.89
N LEU A 31 16.89 10.34 6.07
CA LEU A 31 16.28 10.47 7.40
C LEU A 31 16.30 9.15 8.17
N PHE A 32 15.92 8.05 7.51
CA PHE A 32 16.06 6.72 8.09
C PHE A 32 17.53 6.38 8.37
N LYS A 33 18.40 6.61 7.38
CA LYS A 33 19.83 6.34 7.51
C LYS A 33 20.43 7.03 8.74
N ASN A 34 20.24 8.35 8.83
CA ASN A 34 20.77 9.16 9.93
C ASN A 34 20.24 8.69 11.30
N TYR A 35 18.94 8.37 11.40
CA TYR A 35 18.36 7.88 12.67
C TYR A 35 19.00 6.58 13.15
N PHE A 36 19.18 5.61 12.25
CA PHE A 36 19.74 4.30 12.60
C PHE A 36 21.26 4.36 12.86
N GLU A 37 22.01 5.13 12.06
CA GLU A 37 23.45 5.33 12.26
C GLU A 37 23.75 6.00 13.60
N GLN A 38 22.94 6.99 14.01
CA GLN A 38 23.04 7.61 15.35
C GLN A 38 22.83 6.62 16.50
N ARG A 39 22.17 5.48 16.24
CA ARG A 39 21.97 4.38 17.20
C ARG A 39 22.97 3.22 17.01
N GLY A 40 24.03 3.44 16.24
CA GLY A 40 25.10 2.47 16.04
C GLY A 40 24.74 1.32 15.10
N TYR A 41 23.73 1.47 14.24
CA TYR A 41 23.47 0.53 13.16
C TYR A 41 24.31 0.89 11.92
N VAL A 42 24.78 -0.12 11.20
CA VAL A 42 25.30 0.02 9.85
C VAL A 42 24.12 0.00 8.88
N VAL A 43 23.97 1.05 8.07
CA VAL A 43 22.85 1.17 7.12
C VAL A 43 23.34 0.96 5.70
N GLU A 44 22.77 -0.05 5.03
CA GLU A 44 23.08 -0.42 3.65
C GLU A 44 21.89 -0.10 2.75
N VAL A 45 22.07 0.83 1.80
CA VAL A 45 21.03 1.21 0.84
C VAL A 45 21.20 0.43 -0.45
N ILE A 46 20.24 -0.44 -0.76
CA ILE A 46 20.24 -1.29 -1.95
C ILE A 46 19.22 -0.75 -2.95
N LYS A 47 19.72 -0.11 -4.00
CA LYS A 47 18.89 0.30 -5.13
C LYS A 47 18.65 -0.90 -6.05
N VAL A 48 17.41 -1.37 -6.10
CA VAL A 48 16.97 -2.59 -6.82
C VAL A 48 17.34 -2.52 -8.30
N THR A 49 17.21 -1.35 -8.92
CA THR A 49 17.50 -1.15 -10.35
C THR A 49 18.98 -1.02 -10.69
N LYS A 50 19.91 -0.92 -9.72
CA LYS A 50 21.35 -0.86 -10.03
C LYS A 50 21.83 -2.11 -10.76
N ILE A 51 21.21 -3.26 -10.47
CA ILE A 51 21.55 -4.53 -11.12
C ILE A 51 21.31 -4.53 -12.63
N PHE A 52 20.51 -3.59 -13.16
CA PHE A 52 20.20 -3.53 -14.60
C PHE A 52 21.45 -3.35 -15.45
N GLN A 53 22.47 -2.65 -14.95
CA GLN A 53 23.74 -2.49 -15.68
C GLN A 53 24.44 -3.84 -15.88
N ALA A 54 24.56 -4.63 -14.81
CA ALA A 54 25.17 -5.95 -14.87
C ALA A 54 24.32 -6.93 -15.70
N LEU A 55 23.00 -6.97 -15.47
CA LEU A 55 22.09 -7.83 -16.22
C LEU A 55 22.04 -7.50 -17.72
N SER A 56 22.20 -6.23 -18.11
CA SER A 56 22.16 -5.82 -19.52
C SER A 56 23.28 -6.41 -20.37
N ARG A 57 24.35 -6.89 -19.74
CA ARG A 57 25.47 -7.57 -20.40
C ARG A 57 25.13 -9.00 -20.79
N VAL A 58 24.20 -9.62 -20.07
CA VAL A 58 23.81 -11.03 -20.24
C VAL A 58 22.46 -11.12 -20.96
N ILE A 59 21.52 -10.25 -20.58
CA ILE A 59 20.20 -10.13 -21.20
C ILE A 59 20.11 -8.75 -21.83
N ALA A 60 20.38 -8.68 -23.13
CA ALA A 60 20.37 -7.43 -23.88
C ALA A 60 19.00 -6.74 -23.80
N PRO A 61 18.95 -5.44 -23.48
CA PRO A 61 17.69 -4.73 -23.35
C PRO A 61 17.07 -4.48 -24.74
N LYS A 62 15.78 -4.81 -24.92
CA LYS A 62 15.03 -4.54 -26.17
C LYS A 62 14.99 -3.06 -26.53
N LYS A 63 15.01 -2.20 -25.50
CA LYS A 63 15.18 -0.74 -25.62
C LYS A 63 16.45 -0.35 -24.89
N GLN A 64 17.35 0.37 -25.56
CA GLN A 64 18.60 0.80 -24.95
C GLN A 64 18.35 1.54 -23.62
N LEU A 65 19.04 1.12 -22.56
CA LEU A 65 18.98 1.79 -21.26
C LEU A 65 19.61 3.18 -21.40
N ARG A 66 18.79 4.22 -21.22
CA ARG A 66 19.23 5.63 -21.26
C ARG A 66 19.43 6.16 -19.84
N SER A 67 20.42 7.04 -19.68
CA SER A 67 20.66 7.77 -18.42
C SER A 67 20.01 9.16 -18.42
N THR A 68 19.88 9.77 -19.60
CA THR A 68 19.32 11.11 -19.85
C THR A 68 18.70 11.15 -21.26
N PRO A 69 17.70 12.00 -21.55
CA PRO A 69 16.87 12.77 -20.61
C PRO A 69 16.18 11.90 -19.56
N LEU A 70 15.74 12.47 -18.44
CA LEU A 70 15.18 11.67 -17.33
C LEU A 70 13.93 10.90 -17.74
N PHE A 71 13.08 11.49 -18.59
CA PHE A 71 11.90 10.82 -19.14
C PHE A 71 12.27 9.49 -19.85
N ASP A 72 13.28 9.55 -20.73
CA ASP A 72 13.81 8.40 -21.47
C ASP A 72 14.45 7.37 -20.54
N ARG A 73 15.14 7.83 -19.49
CA ARG A 73 15.65 6.95 -18.44
C ARG A 73 14.52 6.17 -17.79
N TYR A 74 13.45 6.83 -17.36
CA TYR A 74 12.29 6.15 -16.76
C TYR A 74 11.69 5.12 -17.73
N LYS A 75 11.36 5.52 -18.97
CA LYS A 75 10.76 4.61 -19.95
C LYS A 75 11.64 3.39 -20.26
N SER A 76 12.94 3.59 -20.47
CA SER A 76 13.86 2.48 -20.76
C SER A 76 14.02 1.53 -19.58
N HIS A 77 14.11 2.04 -18.35
CA HIS A 77 14.24 1.20 -17.16
C HIS A 77 12.94 0.46 -16.81
N ILE A 78 11.78 1.10 -16.95
CA ILE A 78 10.48 0.43 -16.77
C ILE A 78 10.33 -0.72 -17.78
N SER A 79 10.63 -0.43 -19.05
CA SER A 79 10.58 -1.44 -20.11
C SER A 79 11.54 -2.61 -19.86
N TYR A 80 12.74 -2.33 -19.35
CA TYR A 80 13.71 -3.38 -19.08
C TYR A 80 13.35 -4.22 -17.85
N GLY A 81 12.86 -3.59 -16.77
CA GLY A 81 12.34 -4.31 -15.61
C GLY A 81 11.19 -5.26 -15.97
N LYS A 82 10.27 -4.81 -16.84
CA LYS A 82 9.23 -5.66 -17.43
C LYS A 82 9.82 -6.80 -18.25
N GLN A 83 10.77 -6.52 -19.14
CA GLN A 83 11.45 -7.54 -19.94
C GLN A 83 12.11 -8.62 -19.07
N LEU A 84 12.78 -8.24 -17.98
CA LEU A 84 13.43 -9.20 -17.08
C LEU A 84 12.39 -10.12 -16.44
N ARG A 85 11.29 -9.56 -15.91
CA ARG A 85 10.21 -10.37 -15.32
C ARG A 85 9.55 -11.28 -16.34
N GLU A 86 9.32 -10.82 -17.56
CA GLU A 86 8.84 -11.64 -18.69
C GLU A 86 9.80 -12.77 -19.02
N HIS A 87 11.09 -12.47 -19.13
CA HIS A 87 12.12 -13.43 -19.51
C HIS A 87 12.26 -14.57 -18.48
N PHE A 88 12.16 -14.25 -17.20
CA PHE A 88 12.25 -15.24 -16.12
C PHE A 88 10.89 -15.82 -15.70
N GLY A 89 9.78 -15.28 -16.22
CA GLY A 89 8.43 -15.70 -15.82
C GLY A 89 8.10 -15.44 -14.35
N ASP A 90 8.77 -14.45 -13.72
CA ASP A 90 8.71 -14.23 -12.27
C ASP A 90 8.59 -12.74 -11.91
N ASN A 91 7.45 -12.36 -11.33
CA ASN A 91 7.19 -11.00 -10.88
C ASN A 91 7.98 -10.58 -9.63
N SER A 92 8.52 -11.55 -8.88
CA SER A 92 9.33 -11.33 -7.67
C SER A 92 10.84 -11.30 -7.94
N PHE A 93 11.27 -11.50 -9.19
CA PHE A 93 12.67 -11.61 -9.58
C PHE A 93 13.57 -10.51 -9.00
N LEU A 94 13.13 -9.26 -9.06
CA LEU A 94 13.91 -8.13 -8.54
C LEU A 94 14.05 -8.16 -7.01
N ALA A 95 13.04 -8.65 -6.28
CA ALA A 95 13.17 -8.89 -4.84
C ALA A 95 14.15 -10.04 -4.53
N LYS A 96 14.17 -11.12 -5.32
CA LYS A 96 15.17 -12.20 -5.19
C LYS A 96 16.59 -11.66 -5.34
N THR A 97 16.83 -10.81 -6.34
CA THR A 97 18.15 -10.18 -6.52
C THR A 97 18.51 -9.22 -5.37
N ALA A 98 17.54 -8.53 -4.78
CA ALA A 98 17.76 -7.70 -3.59
C ALA A 98 18.14 -8.56 -2.37
N ILE A 99 17.47 -9.70 -2.15
CA ILE A 99 17.81 -10.66 -1.09
C ILE A 99 19.23 -11.21 -1.29
N TYR A 100 19.59 -11.57 -2.53
CA TYR A 100 20.95 -12.02 -2.85
C TYR A 100 22.00 -10.96 -2.49
N ARG A 101 21.71 -9.68 -2.77
CA ARG A 101 22.59 -8.55 -2.39
C ARG A 101 22.68 -8.36 -0.88
N ILE A 102 21.59 -8.51 -0.13
CA ILE A 102 21.62 -8.50 1.34
C ILE A 102 22.61 -9.57 1.83
N LEU A 103 22.48 -10.81 1.33
CA LEU A 103 23.36 -11.92 1.71
C LEU A 103 24.83 -11.62 1.39
N GLN A 104 25.13 -11.10 0.19
CA GLN A 104 26.49 -10.72 -0.20
C GLN A 104 27.08 -9.63 0.71
N ARG A 105 26.29 -8.59 1.02
CA ARG A 105 26.72 -7.50 1.92
C ARG A 105 26.92 -8.01 3.34
N ARG A 106 26.06 -8.90 3.82
CA ARG A 106 26.20 -9.54 5.13
C ARG A 106 27.49 -10.35 5.24
N ASN A 107 27.84 -11.11 4.20
CA ASN A 107 29.05 -11.94 4.18
C ASN A 107 30.36 -11.13 4.15
N ARG A 108 30.31 -9.83 3.83
CA ARG A 108 31.47 -8.92 3.93
C ARG A 108 31.77 -8.50 5.37
N THR A 109 30.88 -8.78 6.32
CA THR A 109 31.08 -8.45 7.74
C THR A 109 32.17 -9.33 8.34
N GLN A 110 33.24 -8.71 8.83
CA GLN A 110 34.40 -9.41 9.39
C GLN A 110 34.10 -10.01 10.76
N ASN A 111 33.30 -9.33 11.59
CA ASN A 111 32.92 -9.82 12.91
C ASN A 111 31.72 -10.78 12.82
N LYS A 112 31.94 -12.06 13.16
CA LYS A 112 30.88 -13.08 13.12
C LYS A 112 29.80 -12.87 14.18
N ASP A 113 30.13 -12.22 15.30
CA ASP A 113 29.17 -11.95 16.38
C ASP A 113 28.14 -10.87 16.00
N ASP A 114 28.51 -9.99 15.06
CA ASP A 114 27.65 -8.94 14.52
C ASP A 114 26.94 -9.35 13.22
N LEU A 115 27.06 -10.62 12.81
CA LEU A 115 26.62 -11.04 11.47
C LEU A 115 25.13 -10.74 11.23
N TYR A 116 24.30 -10.92 12.26
CA TYR A 116 22.84 -10.74 12.25
C TYR A 116 22.36 -9.63 13.18
N GLN A 117 23.23 -8.68 13.53
CA GLN A 117 22.89 -7.60 14.44
C GLN A 117 23.33 -6.25 13.91
N LYS A 118 22.69 -5.18 14.39
CA LYS A 118 23.04 -3.78 14.11
C LYS A 118 23.18 -3.45 12.63
N LYS A 119 22.36 -4.05 11.77
CA LYS A 119 22.28 -3.68 10.35
C LYS A 119 20.87 -3.32 9.94
N VAL A 120 20.76 -2.31 9.07
CA VAL A 120 19.51 -1.96 8.41
C VAL A 120 19.73 -1.96 6.92
N TYR A 121 18.93 -2.74 6.20
CA TYR A 121 18.90 -2.78 4.75
C TYR A 121 17.74 -1.95 4.24
N ILE A 122 18.01 -0.85 3.54
CA ILE A 122 16.99 -0.01 2.91
C ILE A 122 16.92 -0.37 1.43
N LEU A 123 15.81 -0.95 1.00
CA LEU A 123 15.58 -1.42 -0.37
C LEU A 123 14.78 -0.39 -1.16
N GLN A 124 15.38 0.20 -2.20
CA GLN A 124 14.79 1.27 -3.01
C GLN A 124 14.69 0.84 -4.49
N GLN A 125 13.54 0.72 -5.13
CA GLN A 125 12.17 0.72 -4.63
C GLN A 125 11.45 -0.45 -5.29
N PHE A 126 10.37 -0.94 -4.68
CA PHE A 126 9.53 -1.99 -5.25
C PHE A 126 8.26 -1.41 -5.88
N LYS A 127 7.72 -2.13 -6.87
CA LYS A 127 6.61 -1.65 -7.72
C LYS A 127 5.49 -2.68 -7.86
N ARG A 128 5.64 -3.84 -7.22
CA ARG A 128 4.71 -4.95 -7.33
C ARG A 128 4.47 -5.66 -6.00
N LYS A 129 3.29 -6.26 -5.89
CA LYS A 129 2.84 -6.98 -4.71
C LYS A 129 3.66 -8.24 -4.48
N GLU A 130 4.00 -8.97 -5.55
CA GLU A 130 4.77 -10.22 -5.47
C GLU A 130 6.18 -10.00 -4.90
N GLU A 131 6.80 -8.84 -5.16
CA GLU A 131 8.10 -8.47 -4.59
C GLU A 131 8.01 -8.28 -3.07
N ILE A 132 6.97 -7.58 -2.60
CA ILE A 132 6.70 -7.34 -1.18
C ILE A 132 6.31 -8.63 -0.48
N GLU A 133 5.44 -9.45 -1.09
CA GLU A 133 5.02 -10.73 -0.52
C GLU A 133 6.22 -11.67 -0.32
N LEU A 134 7.16 -11.73 -1.28
CA LEU A 134 8.40 -12.50 -1.11
C LEU A 134 9.23 -12.00 0.07
N LEU A 135 9.45 -10.69 0.18
CA LEU A 135 10.23 -10.11 1.30
C LEU A 135 9.55 -10.37 2.65
N ARG A 136 8.22 -10.28 2.70
CA ARG A 136 7.42 -10.63 3.89
C ARG A 136 7.55 -12.11 4.24
N GLN A 137 7.54 -13.01 3.26
CA GLN A 137 7.73 -14.45 3.49
C GLN A 137 9.13 -14.75 4.06
N VAL A 138 10.17 -14.08 3.56
CA VAL A 138 11.55 -14.32 3.98
C VAL A 138 11.85 -13.70 5.35
N TYR A 139 11.56 -12.42 5.53
CA TYR A 139 12.00 -11.66 6.71
C TYR A 139 10.93 -11.54 7.81
N GLY A 140 9.67 -11.88 7.50
CA GLY A 140 8.57 -11.87 8.46
C GLY A 140 8.43 -10.52 9.17
N ARG A 141 8.57 -10.53 10.50
CA ARG A 141 8.42 -9.33 11.34
C ARG A 141 9.57 -8.32 11.18
N LEU A 142 10.73 -8.74 10.66
CA LEU A 142 11.91 -7.89 10.44
C LEU A 142 11.77 -6.98 9.21
N PHE A 143 10.82 -7.28 8.32
CA PHE A 143 10.56 -6.47 7.13
C PHE A 143 9.46 -5.45 7.36
N PHE A 144 9.75 -4.19 7.02
CA PHE A 144 8.80 -3.09 7.05
C PHE A 144 8.67 -2.49 5.66
N GLN A 145 7.46 -2.56 5.09
CA GLN A 145 7.11 -1.80 3.92
C GLN A 145 6.82 -0.34 4.31
N ILE A 146 7.59 0.59 3.76
CA ILE A 146 7.40 2.03 3.93
C ILE A 146 6.85 2.59 2.62
N SER A 147 5.60 3.03 2.63
CA SER A 147 4.94 3.64 1.49
C SER A 147 5.02 5.17 1.57
N ILE A 148 5.54 5.84 0.53
CA ILE A 148 5.65 7.30 0.49
C ILE A 148 4.57 7.86 -0.44
N TYR A 149 3.59 8.51 0.16
CA TYR A 149 2.42 9.05 -0.50
C TYR A 149 2.67 10.49 -0.96
N SER A 150 2.32 10.77 -2.22
CA SER A 150 2.17 12.11 -2.77
C SER A 150 1.03 12.12 -3.80
N ARG A 151 0.22 13.18 -3.79
CA ARG A 151 -0.94 13.37 -4.65
C ARG A 151 -0.56 13.35 -6.13
N ARG A 152 -1.46 12.83 -6.96
CA ARG A 152 -1.22 12.67 -8.40
C ARG A 152 -0.83 13.98 -9.09
N SER A 153 -1.55 15.07 -8.81
CA SER A 153 -1.28 16.41 -9.38
C SER A 153 0.11 16.93 -8.99
N ALA A 154 0.45 16.87 -7.69
CA ALA A 154 1.76 17.28 -7.20
C ALA A 154 2.91 16.50 -7.87
N ARG A 155 2.73 15.19 -8.07
CA ARG A 155 3.71 14.34 -8.77
C ARG A 155 3.86 14.71 -10.25
N ILE A 156 2.76 14.97 -10.96
CA ILE A 156 2.80 15.38 -12.37
C ILE A 156 3.57 16.70 -12.50
N ASP A 157 3.26 17.68 -11.66
CA ASP A 157 3.92 19.00 -11.68
C ASP A 157 5.41 18.88 -11.36
N PHE A 158 5.77 18.07 -10.37
CA PHE A 158 7.16 17.80 -10.00
C PHE A 158 7.94 17.10 -11.13
N LEU A 159 7.36 16.07 -11.74
CA LEU A 159 7.99 15.33 -12.84
C LEU A 159 8.15 16.20 -14.09
N ALA A 160 7.16 17.04 -14.42
CA ALA A 160 7.24 17.93 -15.57
C ALA A 160 8.42 18.89 -15.42
N ARG A 161 8.61 19.47 -14.22
CA ARG A 161 9.80 20.29 -13.90
C ARG A 161 11.09 19.50 -14.01
N LEU A 162 11.15 18.29 -13.44
CA LEU A 162 12.35 17.44 -13.51
C LEU A 162 12.70 17.07 -14.95
N PHE A 163 11.72 16.74 -15.79
CA PHE A 163 11.94 16.39 -17.19
C PHE A 163 12.43 17.58 -18.00
N ALA A 164 11.77 18.73 -17.88
CA ALA A 164 12.20 19.97 -18.51
C ALA A 164 13.64 20.33 -18.13
N HIS A 165 13.98 20.29 -16.84
CA HIS A 165 15.36 20.54 -16.38
C HIS A 165 16.36 19.52 -16.94
N SER A 166 16.01 18.24 -16.99
CA SER A 166 16.92 17.20 -17.51
C SER A 166 17.19 17.32 -19.01
N ASP A 167 16.27 17.95 -19.72
CA ASP A 167 16.32 18.18 -21.17
C ASP A 167 16.76 19.62 -21.52
N ASN A 168 17.17 20.40 -20.51
CA ASN A 168 17.54 21.83 -20.62
C ASN A 168 16.45 22.72 -21.27
N SER A 169 15.18 22.37 -21.07
CA SER A 169 14.02 23.14 -21.54
C SER A 169 13.45 24.03 -20.44
N SER A 170 13.01 25.23 -20.80
CA SER A 170 12.24 26.13 -19.94
C SER A 170 10.73 25.93 -20.06
N ASP A 171 10.26 25.20 -21.08
CA ASP A 171 8.84 24.92 -21.32
C ASP A 171 8.39 23.69 -20.53
N ILE A 172 8.01 23.90 -19.26
CA ILE A 172 7.54 22.84 -18.36
C ILE A 172 6.23 22.22 -18.84
N ASP A 173 5.32 23.01 -19.41
CA ASP A 173 3.98 22.55 -19.77
C ASP A 173 4.01 21.51 -20.89
N SER A 174 4.97 21.61 -21.81
CA SER A 174 5.21 20.59 -22.83
C SER A 174 5.52 19.18 -22.27
N TYR A 175 6.01 19.07 -21.02
CA TYR A 175 6.33 17.79 -20.36
C TYR A 175 5.22 17.26 -19.44
N ARG A 176 4.11 17.99 -19.28
CA ARG A 176 2.95 17.49 -18.51
C ARG A 176 2.37 16.18 -19.09
N PRO A 177 2.13 16.05 -20.42
CA PRO A 177 1.62 14.80 -20.99
C PRO A 177 2.58 13.61 -20.75
N ASN A 178 3.89 13.83 -20.87
CA ASN A 178 4.92 12.85 -20.57
C ASN A 178 4.89 12.39 -19.10
N SER A 179 4.66 13.34 -18.20
CA SER A 179 4.54 13.08 -16.76
C SER A 179 3.27 12.30 -16.43
N GLU A 180 2.15 12.64 -17.06
CA GLU A 180 0.89 11.89 -16.93
C GLU A 180 1.02 10.45 -17.41
N ASP A 181 1.63 10.23 -18.57
CA ASP A 181 1.85 8.89 -19.14
C ASP A 181 2.68 8.00 -18.21
N ILE A 182 3.79 8.52 -17.66
CA ILE A 182 4.62 7.78 -16.70
C ILE A 182 3.85 7.50 -15.40
N VAL A 183 3.15 8.48 -14.87
CA VAL A 183 2.37 8.32 -13.63
C VAL A 183 1.26 7.28 -13.81
N GLN A 184 0.60 7.27 -14.97
CA GLN A 184 -0.43 6.30 -15.29
C GLN A 184 0.15 4.89 -15.45
N GLN A 185 1.26 4.75 -16.20
CA GLN A 185 1.95 3.47 -16.39
C GLN A 185 2.44 2.88 -15.06
N ASP A 186 2.97 3.71 -14.16
CA ASP A 186 3.47 3.30 -12.85
C ASP A 186 2.35 2.90 -11.87
N HIS A 187 1.21 3.58 -11.95
CA HIS A 187 0.04 3.25 -11.14
C HIS A 187 -0.48 1.84 -11.46
N ASN A 188 -0.79 1.58 -12.72
CA ASN A 188 -1.24 0.28 -13.21
C ASN A 188 -1.07 0.15 -14.74
N GLU A 189 -0.18 -0.74 -15.19
CA GLU A 189 0.04 -1.00 -16.62
C GLU A 189 -0.99 -2.02 -17.15
N ILE A 190 -2.15 -1.51 -17.58
CA ILE A 190 -3.29 -2.31 -18.06
C ILE A 190 -2.86 -3.26 -19.19
N GLY A 191 -3.34 -4.50 -19.12
CA GLY A 191 -3.05 -5.53 -20.11
C GLY A 191 -1.65 -6.17 -20.00
N SER A 192 -0.82 -5.75 -19.04
CA SER A 192 0.51 -6.34 -18.83
C SER A 192 0.62 -7.15 -17.54
N LEU A 193 0.78 -8.47 -17.66
CA LEU A 193 1.00 -9.37 -16.51
C LEU A 193 2.28 -9.00 -15.73
N PHE A 194 3.32 -8.56 -16.43
CA PHE A 194 4.65 -8.23 -15.91
C PHE A 194 4.92 -6.72 -15.81
N GLY A 195 3.89 -5.88 -15.97
CA GLY A 195 3.98 -4.41 -15.90
C GLY A 195 4.17 -3.86 -14.47
N GLN A 196 4.00 -2.56 -14.27
CA GLN A 196 3.97 -1.98 -12.91
C GLN A 196 2.56 -2.02 -12.31
N SER A 197 2.47 -2.16 -10.99
CA SER A 197 1.20 -2.17 -10.26
C SER A 197 1.38 -1.68 -8.82
N ILE A 198 1.61 -0.36 -8.69
CA ILE A 198 1.75 0.27 -7.38
C ILE A 198 0.43 0.28 -6.64
N GLU A 199 -0.69 0.49 -7.34
CA GLU A 199 -2.02 0.54 -6.74
C GLU A 199 -2.27 -0.66 -5.80
N LYS A 200 -1.90 -1.87 -6.22
CA LYS A 200 -2.09 -3.10 -5.44
C LYS A 200 -1.10 -3.28 -4.30
N THR A 201 0.00 -2.54 -4.32
CA THR A 201 1.13 -2.73 -3.41
C THR A 201 1.16 -1.67 -2.32
N PHE A 202 0.76 -0.45 -2.64
CA PHE A 202 0.96 0.73 -1.81
C PHE A 202 0.27 0.64 -0.44
N HIS A 203 -0.95 0.09 -0.40
CA HIS A 203 -1.82 0.11 0.80
C HIS A 203 -1.57 -1.02 1.78
N ASP A 204 -0.86 -2.08 1.37
CA ASP A 204 -0.36 -3.10 2.30
C ASP A 204 0.90 -2.62 3.05
N ALA A 205 1.07 -1.31 3.21
CA ALA A 205 2.19 -0.72 3.93
C ALA A 205 2.19 -1.09 5.42
N ASP A 206 3.36 -1.03 6.03
CA ASP A 206 3.53 -1.03 7.48
C ASP A 206 3.53 0.41 8.05
N LEU A 207 4.06 1.36 7.27
CA LEU A 207 4.02 2.81 7.51
C LEU A 207 3.65 3.52 6.20
N ILE A 208 2.72 4.47 6.24
CA ILE A 208 2.49 5.41 5.14
C ILE A 208 2.98 6.80 5.54
N ILE A 209 3.92 7.35 4.80
CA ILE A 209 4.44 8.71 4.97
C ILE A 209 3.73 9.61 3.97
N ASN A 210 3.18 10.73 4.42
CA ASN A 210 2.59 11.73 3.53
C ASN A 210 3.58 12.88 3.32
N SER A 211 4.09 13.05 2.10
CA SER A 211 5.04 14.13 1.76
C SER A 211 4.37 15.45 1.43
N ASP A 212 3.04 15.48 1.28
CA ASP A 212 2.30 16.64 0.81
C ASP A 212 1.79 17.54 1.94
N ILE A 213 1.90 17.09 3.19
CA ILE A 213 1.46 17.85 4.36
C ILE A 213 2.64 18.59 5.00
N PRO A 214 2.46 19.86 5.42
CA PRO A 214 3.53 20.63 6.05
C PRO A 214 3.84 20.13 7.46
N LYS A 215 2.81 19.64 8.18
CA LYS A 215 2.94 19.06 9.52
C LYS A 215 2.00 17.85 9.70
N PRO A 216 2.49 16.75 10.31
CA PRO A 216 3.90 16.50 10.62
C PRO A 216 4.74 16.40 9.34
N SER A 217 5.93 16.99 9.35
CA SER A 217 6.92 16.88 8.27
C SER A 217 7.36 15.43 8.08
N VAL A 218 7.95 15.11 6.92
CA VAL A 218 8.50 13.77 6.64
C VAL A 218 9.50 13.35 7.73
N ALA A 219 10.36 14.26 8.20
CA ALA A 219 11.30 13.99 9.28
C ALA A 219 10.60 13.63 10.61
N GLU A 220 9.54 14.36 10.99
CA GLU A 220 8.76 14.05 12.18
C GLU A 220 8.03 12.69 12.06
N GLN A 221 7.51 12.36 10.87
CA GLN A 221 6.87 11.07 10.60
C GLN A 221 7.86 9.91 10.70
N VAL A 222 9.04 10.03 10.06
CA VAL A 222 10.13 9.03 10.12
C VAL A 222 10.62 8.86 11.56
N ASN A 223 10.93 9.95 12.25
CA ASN A 223 11.40 9.90 13.63
C ASN A 223 10.37 9.23 14.54
N ARG A 224 9.09 9.60 14.43
CA ARG A 224 8.03 8.98 15.23
C ARG A 224 7.92 7.47 14.99
N PHE A 225 7.99 7.02 13.74
CA PHE A 225 7.99 5.58 13.43
C PHE A 225 9.18 4.87 14.06
N CYS A 226 10.38 5.43 13.91
CA CYS A 226 11.57 4.79 14.45
C CYS A 226 11.56 4.79 15.99
N GLU A 227 11.10 5.84 16.66
CA GLU A 227 10.96 5.87 18.12
C GLU A 227 9.94 4.81 18.61
N LEU A 228 8.84 4.61 17.89
CA LEU A 228 7.91 3.52 18.15
C LEU A 228 8.56 2.16 17.97
N LEU A 229 9.34 1.98 16.89
CA LEU A 229 10.07 0.74 16.61
C LEU A 229 11.06 0.42 17.74
N PHE A 230 11.70 1.41 18.36
CA PHE A 230 12.59 1.23 19.53
C PHE A 230 11.86 1.23 20.88
N GLY A 231 10.53 1.13 20.87
CA GLY A 231 9.75 0.88 22.09
C GLY A 231 9.57 2.11 22.97
N SER A 232 9.51 3.31 22.38
CA SER A 232 9.18 4.53 23.12
C SER A 232 7.82 4.44 23.82
N ASN A 233 7.79 4.76 25.11
CA ASN A 233 6.61 4.82 25.97
C ASN A 233 5.89 6.18 25.92
N SER A 234 6.47 7.19 25.26
CA SER A 234 5.91 8.55 25.19
C SER A 234 4.99 8.76 23.97
N ILE A 235 4.93 7.78 23.06
CA ILE A 235 4.15 7.90 21.82
C ILE A 235 2.90 7.03 21.89
N SER A 236 1.73 7.66 21.71
CA SER A 236 0.44 6.99 21.54
C SER A 236 -0.02 7.03 20.08
N PRO A 237 -1.02 6.20 19.70
CA PRO A 237 -1.67 6.31 18.39
C PRO A 237 -2.28 7.69 18.17
N THR A 238 -2.24 8.16 16.94
CA THR A 238 -3.00 9.32 16.47
C THR A 238 -4.47 8.96 16.25
N LYS A 239 -5.34 9.97 16.16
CA LYS A 239 -6.77 9.76 15.84
C LYS A 239 -6.97 9.03 14.52
N ILE A 240 -6.15 9.34 13.50
CA ILE A 240 -6.26 8.68 12.18
C ILE A 240 -5.83 7.22 12.23
N GLU A 241 -4.75 6.89 12.98
CA GLU A 241 -4.29 5.51 13.20
C GLU A 241 -5.36 4.70 13.95
N TYR A 242 -5.97 5.28 15.00
CA TYR A 242 -7.04 4.62 15.76
C TYR A 242 -8.32 4.42 14.93
N GLY A 243 -8.74 5.46 14.20
CA GLY A 243 -9.90 5.39 13.33
C GLY A 243 -9.74 4.35 12.21
N MET A 244 -8.58 4.34 11.55
CA MET A 244 -8.29 3.39 10.49
C MET A 244 -8.15 1.94 11.00
N LEU A 245 -7.56 1.74 12.18
CA LEU A 245 -7.57 0.42 12.83
C LEU A 245 -9.01 -0.05 13.10
N SER A 246 -9.87 0.83 13.59
CA SER A 246 -11.26 0.49 13.90
C SER A 246 -12.03 0.09 12.63
N ALA A 247 -11.85 0.85 11.54
CA ALA A 247 -12.40 0.51 10.24
C ALA A 247 -11.87 -0.85 9.75
N ARG A 248 -10.55 -1.08 9.80
CA ARG A 248 -9.95 -2.36 9.37
C ARG A 248 -10.40 -3.53 10.23
N SER A 249 -10.58 -3.34 11.53
CA SER A 249 -11.08 -4.39 12.44
C SER A 249 -12.52 -4.77 12.09
N SER A 250 -13.37 -3.78 11.79
CA SER A 250 -14.74 -4.01 11.32
C SER A 250 -14.78 -4.76 9.99
N ALA A 251 -13.86 -4.46 9.07
CA ALA A 251 -13.77 -5.12 7.76
C ALA A 251 -13.65 -6.66 7.86
N LEU A 252 -12.96 -7.17 8.88
CA LEU A 252 -12.71 -8.60 9.07
C LEU A 252 -13.99 -9.42 9.32
N ARG A 253 -15.12 -8.76 9.63
CA ARG A 253 -16.42 -9.39 9.79
C ARG A 253 -17.08 -9.75 8.45
N SER A 254 -16.71 -9.05 7.38
CA SER A 254 -17.35 -9.21 6.06
C SER A 254 -17.04 -10.57 5.45
N LEU A 255 -18.09 -11.22 4.94
CA LEU A 255 -18.00 -12.40 4.06
C LEU A 255 -18.44 -12.10 2.62
N ASP A 256 -18.37 -10.83 2.20
CA ASP A 256 -18.64 -10.43 0.83
C ASP A 256 -17.71 -11.17 -0.16
N LEU A 257 -18.27 -11.60 -1.30
CA LEU A 257 -17.56 -12.42 -2.28
C LEU A 257 -16.51 -11.64 -3.07
N SER A 258 -16.58 -10.30 -3.09
CA SER A 258 -15.67 -9.46 -3.86
C SER A 258 -14.48 -8.98 -3.02
N ARG A 259 -14.73 -8.40 -1.84
CA ARG A 259 -13.66 -7.84 -0.97
C ARG A 259 -14.15 -7.57 0.44
N GLN A 260 -13.24 -7.50 1.41
CA GLN A 260 -13.54 -7.04 2.76
C GLN A 260 -13.29 -5.54 2.92
N VAL A 261 -14.35 -4.76 3.14
CA VAL A 261 -14.31 -3.32 3.38
C VAL A 261 -14.90 -3.01 4.74
N GLY A 262 -14.24 -2.14 5.50
CA GLY A 262 -14.71 -1.68 6.78
C GLY A 262 -14.73 -0.17 6.87
N ALA A 263 -15.67 0.36 7.63
CA ALA A 263 -15.84 1.76 7.91
C ALA A 263 -16.03 1.98 9.41
N ALA A 264 -15.57 3.12 9.91
CA ALA A 264 -15.75 3.53 11.28
C ALA A 264 -16.04 5.03 11.33
N LEU A 265 -17.23 5.38 11.83
CA LEU A 265 -17.66 6.75 11.95
C LEU A 265 -17.35 7.25 13.35
N PHE A 266 -16.66 8.39 13.43
CA PHE A 266 -16.20 8.99 14.66
C PHE A 266 -16.74 10.41 14.82
N SER A 267 -16.89 10.83 16.07
CA SER A 267 -17.06 12.25 16.38
C SER A 267 -15.77 13.03 16.12
N ARG A 268 -15.83 14.36 16.10
CA ARG A 268 -14.63 15.22 16.05
C ARG A 268 -13.71 15.04 17.27
N LYS A 269 -14.27 14.64 18.41
CA LYS A 269 -13.51 14.44 19.65
C LYS A 269 -12.77 13.11 19.65
N GLY A 270 -13.19 12.14 18.84
CA GLY A 270 -12.52 10.85 18.67
C GLY A 270 -13.27 9.68 19.32
N GLU A 271 -14.56 9.85 19.66
CA GLU A 271 -15.40 8.75 20.08
C GLU A 271 -16.01 8.02 18.86
N ILE A 272 -16.15 6.69 18.95
CA ILE A 272 -16.83 5.89 17.93
C ILE A 272 -18.33 6.19 17.99
N ILE A 273 -18.89 6.64 16.87
CA ILE A 273 -20.33 6.80 16.64
C ILE A 273 -20.93 5.46 16.20
N SER A 274 -20.36 4.85 15.16
CA SER A 274 -20.79 3.57 14.61
C SER A 274 -19.66 2.88 13.84
N LEU A 275 -19.81 1.57 13.64
CA LEU A 275 -18.91 0.76 12.82
C LEU A 275 -19.73 0.09 11.71
N GLY A 276 -19.13 -0.05 10.54
CA GLY A 276 -19.73 -0.71 9.39
C GLY A 276 -18.74 -1.63 8.71
N CYS A 277 -19.24 -2.67 8.06
CA CYS A 277 -18.51 -3.41 7.05
C CYS A 277 -19.47 -3.72 5.92
N ASN A 278 -18.94 -4.04 4.74
CA ASN A 278 -19.80 -4.48 3.66
C ASN A 278 -20.35 -5.88 4.00
N GLU A 279 -21.67 -5.99 4.14
CA GLU A 279 -22.33 -7.25 4.46
C GLU A 279 -23.80 -7.21 4.01
N VAL A 280 -24.43 -8.38 3.86
CA VAL A 280 -25.85 -8.48 3.52
C VAL A 280 -26.71 -7.98 4.70
N PRO A 281 -27.60 -7.00 4.48
CA PRO A 281 -28.50 -6.50 5.52
C PRO A 281 -29.61 -7.50 5.83
N LYS A 282 -30.21 -7.38 7.01
CA LYS A 282 -31.35 -8.19 7.45
C LYS A 282 -32.57 -7.34 7.82
N ALA A 283 -33.76 -7.94 7.72
CA ALA A 283 -35.00 -7.31 8.15
C ALA A 283 -34.95 -6.97 9.65
N GLY A 284 -35.57 -5.84 10.04
CA GLY A 284 -35.44 -5.27 11.39
C GLY A 284 -34.14 -4.48 11.62
N GLY A 285 -33.22 -4.48 10.65
CA GLY A 285 -31.97 -3.74 10.71
C GLY A 285 -30.77 -4.61 11.09
N GLY A 286 -29.59 -4.05 10.86
CA GLY A 286 -28.31 -4.73 11.04
C GLY A 286 -27.94 -5.56 9.80
N THR A 287 -27.01 -6.47 10.00
CA THR A 287 -26.51 -7.40 8.98
C THR A 287 -26.46 -8.80 9.60
N TYR A 288 -26.33 -9.83 8.77
CA TYR A 288 -26.22 -11.21 9.26
C TYR A 288 -24.93 -11.44 10.07
N TRP A 289 -25.03 -12.32 11.06
CA TRP A 289 -23.90 -12.78 11.88
C TRP A 289 -23.74 -14.30 11.79
N SER A 290 -22.53 -14.80 12.07
CA SER A 290 -22.20 -16.23 11.96
C SER A 290 -22.77 -17.10 13.07
N ASP A 291 -23.15 -16.48 14.19
CA ASP A 291 -23.69 -17.09 15.39
C ASP A 291 -25.22 -16.89 15.53
N GLU A 292 -25.88 -16.46 14.46
CA GLU A 292 -27.34 -16.37 14.37
C GLU A 292 -27.95 -17.61 13.68
N ASP A 293 -29.17 -17.97 14.06
CA ASP A 293 -29.87 -19.16 13.53
C ASP A 293 -30.18 -19.06 12.03
N ILE A 294 -30.37 -17.82 11.53
CA ILE A 294 -30.72 -17.54 10.13
C ILE A 294 -29.58 -16.77 9.49
N ASP A 295 -28.99 -17.36 8.46
CA ASP A 295 -27.94 -16.74 7.63
C ASP A 295 -28.22 -17.00 6.16
N ASP A 296 -28.47 -15.91 5.42
CA ASP A 296 -28.76 -15.93 3.99
C ASP A 296 -27.83 -14.98 3.22
N ARG A 297 -26.58 -14.88 3.68
CA ARG A 297 -25.52 -14.15 2.95
C ARG A 297 -25.19 -14.81 1.61
N ASP A 298 -24.55 -14.06 0.73
CA ASP A 298 -24.34 -14.48 -0.66
C ASP A 298 -23.48 -15.76 -0.79
N TYR A 299 -22.55 -16.01 0.15
CA TYR A 299 -21.79 -17.26 0.20
C TYR A 299 -22.67 -18.49 0.50
N LYS A 300 -23.76 -18.34 1.27
CA LYS A 300 -24.74 -19.42 1.50
C LYS A 300 -25.52 -19.75 0.23
N ARG A 301 -25.72 -18.76 -0.63
CA ARG A 301 -26.40 -18.90 -1.93
C ARG A 301 -25.46 -19.37 -3.06
N ASN A 302 -24.14 -19.39 -2.83
CA ASN A 302 -23.11 -19.65 -3.85
C ASN A 302 -23.28 -18.75 -5.09
N LEU A 303 -23.70 -17.50 -4.90
CA LEU A 303 -24.10 -16.61 -5.99
C LEU A 303 -23.74 -15.15 -5.70
N ASP A 304 -22.98 -14.54 -6.60
CA ASP A 304 -22.86 -13.07 -6.68
C ASP A 304 -24.00 -12.51 -7.53
N ALA A 305 -25.02 -11.97 -6.87
CA ALA A 305 -26.20 -11.40 -7.52
C ALA A 305 -25.83 -10.22 -8.44
N ASN A 306 -24.82 -9.43 -8.08
CA ASN A 306 -24.39 -8.29 -8.89
C ASN A 306 -23.75 -8.75 -10.19
N PHE A 307 -22.86 -9.75 -10.12
CA PHE A 307 -22.25 -10.33 -11.30
C PHE A 307 -23.29 -10.96 -12.24
N GLN A 308 -24.22 -11.75 -11.70
CA GLN A 308 -25.28 -12.36 -12.51
C GLN A 308 -26.16 -11.33 -13.20
N ARG A 309 -26.57 -10.29 -12.48
CA ARG A 309 -27.44 -9.27 -13.05
C ARG A 309 -26.76 -8.50 -14.18
N LYS A 310 -25.47 -8.16 -14.03
CA LYS A 310 -24.67 -7.57 -15.11
C LYS A 310 -24.57 -8.51 -16.32
N LYS A 311 -24.41 -9.81 -16.08
CA LYS A 311 -24.37 -10.83 -17.13
C LYS A 311 -25.69 -10.90 -17.91
N GLU A 312 -26.82 -10.87 -17.22
CA GLU A 312 -28.16 -10.87 -17.82
C GLU A 312 -28.40 -9.62 -18.67
N ILE A 313 -28.12 -8.44 -18.13
CA ILE A 313 -28.29 -7.15 -18.85
C ILE A 313 -27.45 -7.15 -20.12
N LEU A 314 -26.18 -7.57 -20.03
CA LEU A 314 -25.32 -7.60 -21.20
C LEU A 314 -25.78 -8.64 -22.23
N ARG A 315 -26.25 -9.80 -21.80
CA ARG A 315 -26.86 -10.80 -22.69
C ARG A 315 -28.07 -10.23 -23.42
N GLU A 316 -28.97 -9.56 -22.71
CA GLU A 316 -30.14 -8.92 -23.30
C GLU A 316 -29.73 -7.92 -24.39
N ILE A 317 -28.80 -7.01 -24.08
CA ILE A 317 -28.28 -6.02 -25.04
C ILE A 317 -27.66 -6.70 -26.25
N ILE A 318 -26.80 -7.71 -26.04
CA ILE A 318 -26.11 -8.40 -27.13
C ILE A 318 -27.09 -9.19 -27.99
N THR A 319 -28.09 -9.85 -27.41
CA THR A 319 -29.10 -10.59 -28.16
C THR A 319 -29.97 -9.66 -29.01
N ILE A 320 -30.28 -8.45 -28.54
CA ILE A 320 -30.98 -7.43 -29.33
C ILE A 320 -30.14 -7.01 -30.54
N ILE A 321 -28.85 -6.74 -30.34
CA ILE A 321 -27.97 -6.22 -31.41
C ILE A 321 -27.49 -7.34 -32.35
N ARG A 322 -27.21 -8.53 -31.81
CA ARG A 322 -26.69 -9.70 -32.51
C ARG A 322 -27.36 -10.99 -31.99
N PRO A 323 -28.57 -11.32 -32.50
CA PRO A 323 -29.35 -12.47 -32.02
C PRO A 323 -28.65 -13.83 -32.13
N LYS A 324 -27.67 -13.96 -33.04
CA LYS A 324 -26.91 -15.20 -33.28
C LYS A 324 -25.55 -15.24 -32.56
N ALA A 325 -25.20 -14.24 -31.76
CA ALA A 325 -23.90 -14.20 -31.08
C ALA A 325 -23.86 -15.16 -29.89
N ASN A 326 -22.73 -15.83 -29.70
CA ASN A 326 -22.47 -16.62 -28.50
C ASN A 326 -21.98 -15.70 -27.38
N VAL A 327 -22.90 -15.25 -26.53
CA VAL A 327 -22.58 -14.28 -25.47
C VAL A 327 -21.63 -14.87 -24.42
N ASP A 328 -21.73 -16.17 -24.13
CA ASP A 328 -20.88 -16.81 -23.11
C ASP A 328 -19.40 -16.85 -23.50
N GLU A 329 -19.10 -16.89 -24.79
CA GLU A 329 -17.72 -16.77 -25.29
C GLU A 329 -17.19 -15.34 -25.11
N MET A 330 -18.04 -14.32 -25.30
CA MET A 330 -17.65 -12.91 -25.15
C MET A 330 -17.28 -12.55 -23.71
N PHE A 331 -17.88 -13.19 -22.71
CA PHE A 331 -17.50 -13.01 -21.30
C PHE A 331 -16.09 -13.48 -20.95
N LYS A 332 -15.43 -14.24 -21.83
CA LYS A 332 -14.02 -14.64 -21.66
C LYS A 332 -13.05 -13.54 -22.10
N ASP A 333 -13.53 -12.50 -22.80
CA ASP A 333 -12.70 -11.38 -23.24
C ASP A 333 -12.35 -10.48 -22.05
N LYS A 334 -11.05 -10.29 -21.81
CA LYS A 334 -10.54 -9.42 -20.75
C LYS A 334 -11.00 -7.97 -20.91
N ARG A 335 -11.16 -7.48 -22.13
CA ARG A 335 -11.62 -6.11 -22.39
C ARG A 335 -13.04 -5.88 -21.86
N LEU A 336 -13.88 -6.90 -21.94
CA LEU A 336 -15.22 -6.84 -21.38
C LEU A 336 -15.17 -6.88 -19.86
N ALA A 337 -14.36 -7.77 -19.28
CA ALA A 337 -14.13 -7.83 -17.83
C ALA A 337 -13.61 -6.51 -17.25
N ASP A 338 -12.78 -5.78 -18.02
CA ASP A 338 -12.19 -4.48 -17.63
C ASP A 338 -13.09 -3.28 -17.99
N SER A 339 -14.28 -3.49 -18.58
CA SER A 339 -15.17 -2.41 -18.99
C SER A 339 -15.88 -1.73 -17.81
N GLN A 340 -16.23 -0.45 -17.97
CA GLN A 340 -16.95 0.32 -16.95
C GLN A 340 -18.32 -0.26 -16.58
N LEU A 341 -18.97 -0.98 -17.51
CA LEU A 341 -20.22 -1.69 -17.20
C LEU A 341 -20.00 -2.76 -16.12
N MET A 342 -18.86 -3.45 -16.16
CA MET A 342 -18.52 -4.47 -15.18
C MET A 342 -18.15 -3.89 -13.81
N ASP A 343 -17.98 -2.57 -13.72
CA ASP A 343 -17.74 -1.85 -12.46
C ASP A 343 -19.02 -1.43 -11.74
N ALA A 344 -20.19 -1.63 -12.34
CA ALA A 344 -21.48 -1.42 -11.68
C ALA A 344 -21.62 -2.32 -10.43
N ILE A 345 -22.21 -1.75 -9.39
CA ILE A 345 -22.30 -2.30 -8.02
C ILE A 345 -23.73 -2.30 -7.47
N GLU A 346 -24.68 -1.74 -8.20
CA GLU A 346 -26.04 -1.41 -7.77
C GLU A 346 -26.92 -2.65 -7.56
N TYR A 347 -26.53 -3.79 -8.12
CA TYR A 347 -27.34 -5.02 -8.11
C TYR A 347 -26.90 -6.00 -7.02
N GLY A 348 -25.94 -5.63 -6.18
CA GLY A 348 -25.52 -6.42 -5.02
C GLY A 348 -26.54 -6.37 -3.89
N ARG A 349 -26.66 -7.48 -3.14
CA ARG A 349 -27.45 -7.51 -1.89
C ARG A 349 -26.72 -6.85 -0.73
N VAL A 350 -25.40 -6.85 -0.80
CA VAL A 350 -24.50 -6.32 0.22
C VAL A 350 -24.64 -4.81 0.32
N VAL A 351 -24.91 -4.30 1.53
CA VAL A 351 -24.77 -2.87 1.81
C VAL A 351 -23.29 -2.56 2.00
N HIS A 352 -22.82 -1.45 1.44
CA HIS A 352 -21.42 -1.04 1.57
C HIS A 352 -21.06 -0.65 3.00
N ALA A 353 -19.77 -0.70 3.35
CA ALA A 353 -19.30 -0.41 4.69
C ALA A 353 -19.69 0.99 5.19
N GLU A 354 -19.55 2.01 4.34
CA GLU A 354 -19.89 3.40 4.68
C GLU A 354 -21.40 3.57 4.91
N MET A 355 -22.21 3.01 4.02
CA MET A 355 -23.67 3.02 4.15
C MET A 355 -24.13 2.26 5.38
N SER A 356 -23.48 1.13 5.69
CA SER A 356 -23.73 0.31 6.88
C SER A 356 -23.44 1.12 8.15
N ALA A 357 -22.31 1.82 8.22
CA ALA A 357 -21.98 2.69 9.35
C ALA A 357 -22.98 3.85 9.52
N ILE A 358 -23.39 4.51 8.43
CA ILE A 358 -24.39 5.59 8.46
C ILE A 358 -25.76 5.05 8.90
N SER A 359 -26.18 3.91 8.35
CA SER A 359 -27.46 3.28 8.68
C SER A 359 -27.51 2.81 10.13
N ASP A 360 -26.39 2.29 10.65
CA ASP A 360 -26.28 1.92 12.06
C ASP A 360 -26.38 3.13 12.98
N ALA A 361 -25.70 4.23 12.65
CA ALA A 361 -25.81 5.49 13.40
C ALA A 361 -27.26 6.01 13.40
N ALA A 362 -27.93 6.02 12.24
CA ALA A 362 -29.32 6.44 12.11
C ALA A 362 -30.27 5.55 12.94
N ARG A 363 -30.12 4.22 12.84
CA ARG A 363 -30.93 3.26 13.61
C ARG A 363 -30.77 3.44 15.12
N LEU A 364 -29.56 3.78 15.58
CA LEU A 364 -29.25 3.98 16.99
C LEU A 364 -29.49 5.42 17.48
N GLY A 365 -30.01 6.32 16.64
CA GLY A 365 -30.24 7.72 16.98
C GLY A 365 -28.97 8.50 17.28
N ARG A 366 -27.83 8.12 16.69
CA ARG A 366 -26.54 8.76 16.92
C ARG A 366 -26.24 9.79 15.81
N PRO A 367 -25.97 11.05 16.16
CA PRO A 367 -25.75 12.10 15.16
C PRO A 367 -24.43 11.87 14.41
N THR A 368 -24.49 11.99 13.08
CA THR A 368 -23.32 11.85 12.17
C THR A 368 -22.73 13.20 11.77
N GLN A 369 -23.47 14.30 12.00
CA GLN A 369 -23.12 15.64 11.54
C GLN A 369 -21.76 16.09 12.10
N GLY A 370 -20.91 16.58 11.22
CA GLY A 370 -19.57 17.02 11.54
C GLY A 370 -18.58 15.89 11.83
N GLY A 371 -19.01 14.62 11.76
CA GLY A 371 -18.19 13.45 12.04
C GLY A 371 -17.07 13.22 11.03
N ILE A 372 -16.21 12.26 11.37
CA ILE A 372 -15.09 11.79 10.55
C ILE A 372 -15.32 10.30 10.24
N LEU A 373 -15.41 9.95 8.96
CA LEU A 373 -15.54 8.56 8.52
C LEU A 373 -14.18 8.01 8.10
N PHE A 374 -13.71 6.98 8.78
CA PHE A 374 -12.56 6.20 8.36
C PHE A 374 -13.04 5.01 7.54
N THR A 375 -12.43 4.73 6.39
CA THR A 375 -12.77 3.56 5.56
C THR A 375 -11.54 2.89 4.98
N THR A 376 -11.55 1.57 4.88
CA THR A 376 -10.41 0.82 4.33
C THR A 376 -10.23 1.05 2.83
N THR A 377 -11.29 1.45 2.13
CA THR A 377 -11.28 1.66 0.68
C THR A 377 -12.02 2.96 0.35
N PHE A 378 -11.53 3.71 -0.64
CA PHE A 378 -12.12 4.97 -1.04
C PHE A 378 -13.60 4.78 -1.42
N PRO A 379 -14.53 5.60 -0.89
CA PRO A 379 -15.95 5.40 -1.11
C PRO A 379 -16.34 5.48 -2.60
N CYS A 380 -17.23 4.59 -3.03
CA CYS A 380 -17.85 4.69 -4.35
C CYS A 380 -18.76 5.94 -4.42
N HIS A 381 -19.15 6.33 -5.63
CA HIS A 381 -20.04 7.48 -5.85
C HIS A 381 -21.41 7.33 -5.16
N VAL A 382 -21.92 6.09 -5.04
CA VAL A 382 -23.17 5.83 -4.30
C VAL A 382 -22.99 6.07 -2.80
N CYS A 383 -21.88 5.64 -2.20
CA CYS A 383 -21.56 5.94 -0.80
C CYS A 383 -21.34 7.45 -0.59
N ALA A 384 -20.63 8.10 -1.52
CA ALA A 384 -20.25 9.50 -1.42
C ALA A 384 -21.46 10.43 -1.23
N LYS A 385 -22.54 10.26 -2.01
CA LYS A 385 -23.77 11.05 -1.81
C LYS A 385 -24.40 10.86 -0.42
N HIS A 386 -24.34 9.65 0.16
CA HIS A 386 -24.85 9.41 1.51
C HIS A 386 -23.97 10.03 2.57
N ILE A 387 -22.64 10.02 2.37
CA ILE A 387 -21.69 10.69 3.26
C ILE A 387 -21.98 12.19 3.32
N VAL A 388 -22.15 12.83 2.15
CA VAL A 388 -22.52 14.24 2.02
C VAL A 388 -23.87 14.51 2.70
N ALA A 389 -24.90 13.74 2.37
CA ALA A 389 -26.24 13.91 2.92
C ALA A 389 -26.31 13.68 4.45
N ALA A 390 -25.45 12.82 5.00
CA ALA A 390 -25.35 12.57 6.44
C ALA A 390 -24.62 13.70 7.20
N GLY A 391 -24.15 14.73 6.50
CA GLY A 391 -23.43 15.86 7.11
C GLY A 391 -22.06 15.50 7.67
N ILE A 392 -21.46 14.39 7.22
CA ILE A 392 -20.10 14.00 7.60
C ILE A 392 -19.13 15.04 7.03
N ALA A 393 -18.16 15.50 7.83
CA ALA A 393 -17.27 16.58 7.42
C ALA A 393 -15.98 16.10 6.75
N ARG A 394 -15.53 14.88 7.09
CA ARG A 394 -14.23 14.36 6.62
C ARG A 394 -14.27 12.86 6.43
N VAL A 395 -13.61 12.39 5.39
CA VAL A 395 -13.38 10.98 5.08
C VAL A 395 -11.88 10.73 5.01
N VAL A 396 -11.41 9.72 5.75
CA VAL A 396 -10.03 9.25 5.69
C VAL A 396 -10.04 7.83 5.12
N PHE A 397 -9.41 7.63 3.97
CA PHE A 397 -9.40 6.33 3.27
C PHE A 397 -7.99 5.72 3.23
N LEU A 398 -7.89 4.39 3.26
CA LEU A 398 -6.60 3.69 3.17
C LEU A 398 -6.24 3.29 1.74
N GLU A 399 -7.14 2.62 1.03
CA GLU A 399 -6.95 2.16 -0.35
C GLU A 399 -7.71 3.08 -1.32
N PRO A 400 -7.15 3.51 -2.45
CA PRO A 400 -7.83 4.27 -3.48
C PRO A 400 -8.84 3.37 -4.17
N TYR A 401 -9.78 4.02 -4.83
CA TYR A 401 -10.72 3.36 -5.72
C TYR A 401 -10.78 4.19 -6.99
N PRO A 402 -9.80 4.01 -7.91
CA PRO A 402 -9.61 4.90 -9.06
C PRO A 402 -10.82 5.01 -9.99
N LYS A 403 -11.73 4.03 -9.92
CA LYS A 403 -12.96 3.95 -10.70
C LYS A 403 -14.13 4.72 -10.09
N SER A 404 -13.95 5.34 -8.92
CA SER A 404 -15.01 6.09 -8.24
C SER A 404 -15.26 7.42 -8.96
N LEU A 405 -16.51 7.63 -9.38
CA LEU A 405 -16.99 8.91 -9.92
C LEU A 405 -17.36 9.92 -8.82
N ALA A 406 -16.94 9.69 -7.56
CA ALA A 406 -17.37 10.50 -6.42
C ALA A 406 -17.04 11.99 -6.59
N PHE A 407 -15.83 12.31 -7.03
CA PHE A 407 -15.44 13.71 -7.28
C PHE A 407 -16.15 14.29 -8.51
N ASP A 408 -16.21 13.54 -9.61
CA ASP A 408 -16.81 14.01 -10.87
C ASP A 408 -18.30 14.36 -10.68
N LEU A 409 -19.03 13.52 -9.94
CA LEU A 409 -20.47 13.70 -9.69
C LEU A 409 -20.80 14.66 -8.55
N HIS A 410 -19.85 14.93 -7.64
CA HIS A 410 -20.08 15.73 -6.43
C HIS A 410 -18.99 16.77 -6.19
N SER A 411 -18.39 17.33 -7.24
CA SER A 411 -17.36 18.38 -7.13
C SER A 411 -17.86 19.65 -6.43
N ASP A 412 -19.18 19.86 -6.41
CA ASP A 412 -19.88 20.91 -5.65
C ASP A 412 -19.89 20.69 -4.13
N SER A 413 -19.65 19.45 -3.68
CA SER A 413 -19.84 19.05 -2.27
C SER A 413 -18.68 18.21 -1.70
N ILE A 414 -17.70 17.81 -2.52
CA ILE A 414 -16.56 16.97 -2.13
C ILE A 414 -15.26 17.60 -2.63
N THR A 415 -14.25 17.60 -1.76
CA THR A 415 -12.85 17.86 -2.12
C THR A 415 -12.05 16.58 -1.91
N VAL A 416 -11.37 16.10 -2.94
CA VAL A 416 -10.51 14.91 -2.83
C VAL A 416 -9.06 15.35 -2.86
N GLU A 417 -8.34 15.14 -1.76
CA GLU A 417 -6.91 15.41 -1.69
C GLU A 417 -6.56 16.85 -2.13
N GLY A 418 -7.39 17.83 -1.82
CA GLY A 418 -7.15 19.23 -2.19
C GLY A 418 -7.13 19.51 -3.70
N THR A 419 -7.89 18.75 -4.49
CA THR A 419 -8.18 19.08 -5.89
C THR A 419 -8.89 20.43 -6.00
N ASP A 420 -8.55 21.19 -7.06
CA ASP A 420 -9.24 22.43 -7.43
C ASP A 420 -10.69 22.11 -7.81
N ARG A 421 -11.63 22.87 -7.23
CA ARG A 421 -13.08 22.72 -7.47
C ARG A 421 -13.64 23.80 -8.39
N GLY A 422 -12.77 24.63 -8.96
CA GLY A 422 -13.09 25.70 -9.89
C GLY A 422 -14.15 26.63 -9.31
N LYS A 423 -15.31 26.72 -9.97
CA LYS A 423 -16.41 27.59 -9.51
C LYS A 423 -17.00 27.20 -8.14
N TYR A 424 -16.73 25.99 -7.65
CA TYR A 424 -17.21 25.50 -6.35
C TYR A 424 -16.20 25.67 -5.22
N GLU A 425 -15.07 26.34 -5.43
CA GLU A 425 -14.02 26.50 -4.41
C GLU A 425 -14.54 27.09 -3.09
N HIS A 426 -15.52 28.00 -3.15
CA HIS A 426 -16.12 28.63 -1.97
C HIS A 426 -17.26 27.84 -1.34
N TYR A 427 -17.68 26.70 -1.92
CA TYR A 427 -18.78 25.90 -1.40
C TYR A 427 -18.28 25.02 -0.25
N PRO A 428 -19.07 24.81 0.82
CA PRO A 428 -18.76 23.81 1.81
C PRO A 428 -18.56 22.44 1.17
N SER A 429 -17.59 21.67 1.68
CA SER A 429 -17.34 20.32 1.17
C SER A 429 -16.97 19.34 2.26
N VAL A 430 -17.19 18.07 1.95
CA VAL A 430 -16.62 16.94 2.67
C VAL A 430 -15.19 16.74 2.17
N VAL A 431 -14.24 16.73 3.10
CA VAL A 431 -12.82 16.54 2.77
C VAL A 431 -12.49 15.06 2.73
N PHE A 432 -12.06 14.55 1.58
CA PHE A 432 -11.57 13.20 1.40
C PHE A 432 -10.05 13.24 1.35
N GLU A 433 -9.39 12.51 2.23
CA GLU A 433 -7.93 12.51 2.33
C GLU A 433 -7.38 11.10 2.57
N HIS A 434 -6.18 10.87 2.08
CA HIS A 434 -5.49 9.60 2.22
C HIS A 434 -4.94 9.42 3.63
N PHE A 435 -5.08 8.22 4.18
CA PHE A 435 -4.49 7.82 5.44
C PHE A 435 -2.96 7.92 5.42
N TYR A 436 -2.37 8.34 6.54
CA TYR A 436 -0.94 8.28 6.78
C TYR A 436 -0.66 7.93 8.26
N GLY A 437 0.54 7.45 8.55
CA GLY A 437 0.94 6.94 9.86
C GLY A 437 1.11 5.41 9.88
N ILE A 438 1.12 4.83 11.09
CA ILE A 438 1.27 3.39 11.29
C ILE A 438 0.02 2.68 10.77
N ALA A 439 0.18 1.86 9.74
CA ALA A 439 -0.92 1.14 9.12
C ALA A 439 -1.52 0.10 10.09
N PRO A 440 -2.81 -0.28 9.93
CA PRO A 440 -3.47 -1.25 10.80
C PRO A 440 -2.69 -2.55 11.00
N ARG A 441 -1.96 -2.99 9.97
CA ARG A 441 -1.12 -4.20 9.98
C ARG A 441 -0.08 -4.21 11.11
N ARG A 442 0.56 -3.08 11.40
CA ARG A 442 1.59 -2.95 12.45
C ARG A 442 1.10 -2.26 13.71
N TYR A 443 -0.15 -1.85 13.77
CA TYR A 443 -0.70 -1.17 14.94
C TYR A 443 -0.48 -1.99 16.23
N ARG A 444 -0.79 -3.28 16.19
CA ARG A 444 -0.62 -4.21 17.32
C ARG A 444 0.84 -4.56 17.63
N ASP A 445 1.77 -4.30 16.71
CA ASP A 445 3.20 -4.44 16.98
C ASP A 445 3.77 -3.16 17.59
N MET A 446 3.26 -2.00 17.18
CA MET A 446 3.87 -0.70 17.44
C MET A 446 3.35 0.00 18.70
N PHE A 447 2.14 -0.27 19.17
CA PHE A 447 1.52 0.50 20.26
C PHE A 447 1.31 -0.22 21.61
N PRO A 448 1.27 -1.56 21.73
CA PRO A 448 1.22 -2.19 23.04
C PRO A 448 2.46 -1.82 23.87
N ARG A 449 2.28 -1.48 25.15
CA ARG A 449 3.37 -1.16 26.08
C ARG A 449 3.17 -1.91 27.40
N GLY A 450 4.29 -2.34 27.97
CA GLY A 450 4.36 -2.90 29.32
C GLY A 450 4.50 -1.81 30.39
N LYS A 451 5.40 -2.03 31.36
CA LYS A 451 5.67 -1.05 32.43
C LYS A 451 6.22 0.25 31.85
N ARG A 452 5.58 1.38 32.19
CA ARG A 452 6.00 2.75 31.83
C ARG A 452 6.62 3.52 33.00
N LYS A 453 6.80 2.86 34.14
CA LYS A 453 7.39 3.46 35.34
C LYS A 453 8.43 2.55 35.97
N ASN A 454 9.43 3.16 36.61
CA ASN A 454 10.38 2.44 37.47
C ASN A 454 9.74 2.08 38.83
N SER A 455 10.50 1.46 39.72
CA SER A 455 10.07 1.10 41.08
C SER A 455 9.70 2.31 41.94
N GLU A 456 10.25 3.49 41.62
CA GLU A 456 10.05 4.75 42.34
C GLU A 456 8.83 5.53 41.80
N GLY A 457 8.19 5.04 40.72
CA GLY A 457 7.02 5.66 40.12
C GLY A 457 7.33 6.67 39.00
N GLU A 458 8.60 6.87 38.67
CA GLU A 458 9.04 7.81 37.64
C GLU A 458 8.84 7.23 36.23
N PHE A 459 8.60 8.11 35.26
CA PHE A 459 8.38 7.71 33.87
C PHE A 459 9.63 7.08 33.26
N ARG A 460 9.45 5.92 32.63
CA ARG A 460 10.49 5.21 31.86
C ARG A 460 10.28 5.48 30.36
N PRO A 461 11.19 6.22 29.68
CA PRO A 461 10.98 6.63 28.29
C PRO A 461 10.90 5.49 27.27
N TYR A 462 11.55 4.36 27.53
CA TYR A 462 11.57 3.19 26.63
C TYR A 462 11.26 1.88 27.39
N ILE A 463 10.83 0.86 26.65
CA ILE A 463 10.58 -0.49 27.22
C ILE A 463 11.87 -1.15 27.72
N SER A 464 12.98 -0.94 27.01
CA SER A 464 14.31 -1.43 27.35
C SER A 464 15.24 -0.25 27.62
N ASP A 465 16.25 -0.49 28.45
CA ASP A 465 17.36 0.44 28.66
C ASP A 465 18.66 -0.36 28.51
N PRO A 466 19.47 -0.12 27.47
CA PRO A 466 19.26 0.85 26.37
C PRO A 466 18.05 0.54 25.45
N PRO A 467 17.57 1.52 24.64
CA PRO A 467 16.47 1.30 23.71
C PRO A 467 16.78 0.23 22.65
N GLN A 468 15.86 -0.71 22.45
CA GLN A 468 15.98 -1.83 21.52
C GLN A 468 14.72 -1.92 20.65
N PRO A 469 14.82 -2.42 19.40
CA PRO A 469 13.64 -2.68 18.59
C PRO A 469 12.63 -3.58 19.31
N VAL A 470 11.33 -3.33 19.13
CA VAL A 470 10.24 -4.11 19.72
C VAL A 470 10.03 -5.49 19.08
N ILE A 471 10.94 -5.91 18.20
CA ILE A 471 10.88 -7.20 17.51
C ILE A 471 11.54 -8.27 18.39
N ASP A 472 10.80 -9.33 18.70
CA ASP A 472 11.34 -10.50 19.40
C ASP A 472 11.92 -11.48 18.37
N LEU A 473 13.24 -11.49 18.23
CA LEU A 473 13.99 -12.46 17.44
C LEU A 473 14.98 -13.18 18.35
N ARG A 474 14.95 -14.51 18.36
CA ARG A 474 15.89 -15.33 19.13
C ARG A 474 16.91 -16.02 18.24
N ILE A 475 16.45 -16.51 17.08
CA ILE A 475 17.27 -17.22 16.10
C ILE A 475 16.98 -16.63 14.71
N PRO A 476 18.00 -16.33 13.88
CA PRO A 476 17.81 -15.76 12.55
C PRO A 476 17.38 -16.84 11.53
N VAL A 477 16.21 -17.45 11.72
CA VAL A 477 15.69 -18.53 10.86
C VAL A 477 15.46 -18.07 9.41
N TYR A 478 15.24 -16.77 9.19
CA TYR A 478 15.10 -16.18 7.86
C TYR A 478 16.29 -16.46 6.94
N THR A 479 17.48 -16.73 7.47
CA THR A 479 18.69 -17.08 6.70
C THR A 479 18.53 -18.37 5.89
N GLN A 480 17.73 -19.31 6.38
CA GLN A 480 17.40 -20.53 5.64
C GLN A 480 16.48 -20.21 4.46
N LEU A 481 15.51 -19.31 4.67
CA LEU A 481 14.60 -18.85 3.62
C LEU A 481 15.35 -18.05 2.55
N GLU A 482 16.27 -17.17 2.94
CA GLU A 482 17.17 -16.48 2.01
C GLU A 482 17.94 -17.49 1.14
N SER A 483 18.48 -18.55 1.75
CA SER A 483 19.23 -19.58 1.02
C SER A 483 18.39 -20.35 0.01
N ILE A 484 17.11 -20.61 0.31
CA ILE A 484 16.15 -21.22 -0.63
C ILE A 484 15.90 -20.27 -1.80
N VAL A 485 15.61 -19.00 -1.51
CA VAL A 485 15.32 -17.99 -2.53
C VAL A 485 16.52 -17.74 -3.44
N VAL A 486 17.73 -17.69 -2.88
CA VAL A 486 18.96 -17.50 -3.66
C VAL A 486 19.25 -18.72 -4.52
N ARG A 487 19.02 -19.94 -4.03
CA ARG A 487 19.19 -21.15 -4.84
C ARG A 487 18.25 -21.14 -6.05
N ASP A 488 16.98 -20.84 -5.82
CA ASP A 488 15.97 -20.71 -6.87
C ASP A 488 16.36 -19.62 -7.90
N LEU A 489 16.80 -18.45 -7.43
CA LEU A 489 17.32 -17.39 -8.30
C LEU A 489 18.48 -17.88 -9.19
N LEU A 490 19.47 -18.57 -8.60
CA LEU A 490 20.63 -19.07 -9.32
C LEU A 490 20.25 -20.16 -10.32
N GLU A 491 19.31 -21.05 -9.99
CA GLU A 491 18.80 -22.07 -10.92
C GLU A 491 18.06 -21.44 -12.12
N ILE A 492 17.17 -20.48 -11.85
CA ILE A 492 16.47 -19.73 -12.90
C ILE A 492 17.47 -18.99 -13.79
N PHE A 493 18.47 -18.34 -13.19
CA PHE A 493 19.49 -17.63 -13.93
C PHE A 493 20.32 -18.58 -14.80
N ARG A 494 20.79 -19.71 -14.25
CA ARG A 494 21.58 -20.70 -15.01
C ARG A 494 20.83 -21.27 -16.20
N ARG A 495 19.54 -21.57 -16.05
CA ARG A 495 18.71 -22.09 -17.14
C ARG A 495 18.55 -21.10 -18.28
N SER A 496 18.47 -19.81 -17.99
CA SER A 496 18.15 -18.78 -18.99
C SER A 496 19.36 -18.02 -19.54
N ALA A 497 20.44 -17.93 -18.77
CA ALA A 497 21.59 -17.06 -19.02
C ALA A 497 22.96 -17.77 -18.94
N GLY A 498 22.99 -19.08 -18.68
CA GLY A 498 24.21 -19.88 -18.55
C GLY A 498 24.86 -19.81 -17.16
N ASP A 499 26.00 -20.48 -16.98
CA ASP A 499 26.65 -20.64 -15.67
C ASP A 499 27.33 -19.36 -15.12
N ASP A 500 27.44 -18.31 -15.94
CA ASP A 500 28.05 -17.05 -15.53
C ASP A 500 27.12 -16.21 -14.65
N VAL A 501 27.13 -16.51 -13.35
CA VAL A 501 26.39 -15.76 -12.33
C VAL A 501 27.05 -14.45 -11.92
N SER A 502 28.18 -14.05 -12.56
CA SER A 502 28.88 -12.80 -12.24
C SER A 502 28.00 -11.57 -12.46
N ALA A 503 27.03 -11.63 -13.37
CA ALA A 503 26.08 -10.56 -13.62
C ALA A 503 25.10 -10.29 -12.46
N LEU A 504 25.01 -11.20 -11.48
CA LEU A 504 24.27 -11.00 -10.24
C LEU A 504 25.14 -10.39 -9.12
N ILE A 505 26.45 -10.31 -9.34
CA ILE A 505 27.45 -9.78 -8.40
C ILE A 505 27.85 -8.38 -8.87
N GLU A 506 27.70 -7.39 -7.99
CA GLU A 506 28.17 -6.00 -8.22
C GLU A 506 29.20 -5.58 -7.16
#